data_AF-A0AB73BN25-F1
#
_entry.id   AF-A0AB73BN25-F1
#
_cell.length_a   1.000
_cell.length_b   1.000
_cell.length_c   1.000
_cell.angle_alpha   90.00
_cell.angle_beta   90.00
_cell.angle_gamma   90.00
#
_symmetry.space_group_name_H-M   'P 1'
#
loop_
_entity.id
_entity.type
_entity.pdbx_description
1 polymer ?
#
loop_
_entity_poly.entity_id
_entity_poly.type
_entity_poly.pdbx_seq_one_letter_code
_entity_poly.pdbx_strand_id
1 'polypeptide(L)'
;MYYKLSNNQNQNPISLGLTDLFAYSLKVGHAVEKIKIIYNLEKQNCLVDSKLSNRVEMTEISSSLMEQVDYLINSLIDSYLMVYNSTLLSKITFEANLDELGIVYDSIVISCFMRTNIPSLHLNSWDILSRALISTVNAERSEIIERPATNLTINLKRKKLRNVSIIFDYSKDQDDQVFKSAFSQGFFSTLRVIVADYCKFQGTHQASMCFNFDLLSREQLKLKTGNVYPTKKLSTYDGHFSANEAKYLLLQLNQAMSLITGSKVSGLQVTRHPNGGYMTMFSLVGAKNTSASLKNAIDITVESSNGLANVLTQVVNTYALPELYKQWINKISVTLTLSEGHWLIRFKKYIIEHRFDNQKVSLSSAKMLLRNMQETINDRAKISGFTVITAHNLLKEIQVNIAELQSSHELEQPMVINLNTNYFNNGKLYFNFVNSDQGYYLKSERYLGWSEI
;
A
#
# COMPACT_ATOMS: atom_id res chain seq x y z
N MET A 1 -11.61 32.45 18.84
CA MET A 1 -11.70 33.45 17.75
C MET A 1 -11.80 32.68 16.44
N TYR A 2 -12.92 32.86 15.72
CA TYR A 2 -13.14 32.25 14.41
C TYR A 2 -12.37 33.06 13.36
N TYR A 3 -11.29 32.50 12.82
CA TYR A 3 -10.66 33.06 11.63
C TYR A 3 -11.47 32.63 10.41
N LYS A 4 -12.37 33.51 9.96
CA LYS A 4 -12.81 33.53 8.56
C LYS A 4 -11.79 34.38 7.80
N LEU A 5 -10.87 33.74 7.09
CA LEU A 5 -10.18 34.39 5.99
C LEU A 5 -11.18 34.50 4.83
N SER A 6 -11.49 35.74 4.47
CA SER A 6 -12.44 36.12 3.44
C SER A 6 -11.84 36.07 2.04
N ASN A 7 -12.67 35.59 1.12
CA ASN A 7 -12.78 35.89 -0.32
C ASN A 7 -11.93 35.12 -1.36
N ASN A 8 -12.59 34.13 -1.96
CA ASN A 8 -12.89 34.01 -3.40
C ASN A 8 -11.84 34.54 -4.41
N GLN A 9 -10.91 33.67 -4.81
CA GLN A 9 -10.33 33.55 -6.16
C GLN A 9 -9.59 32.20 -6.23
N ASN A 10 -9.95 31.33 -7.18
CA ASN A 10 -9.31 30.03 -7.50
C ASN A 10 -8.77 29.25 -6.28
N GLN A 11 -9.66 28.72 -5.44
CA GLN A 11 -9.21 27.86 -4.33
C GLN A 11 -8.57 26.59 -4.88
N ASN A 12 -7.30 26.37 -4.59
CA ASN A 12 -6.62 25.12 -4.92
C ASN A 12 -7.10 24.04 -3.94
N PRO A 13 -7.53 22.85 -4.42
CA PRO A 13 -8.02 21.79 -3.54
C PRO A 13 -6.94 21.32 -2.56
N ILE A 14 -5.65 21.47 -2.88
CA ILE A 14 -4.55 21.16 -1.97
C ILE A 14 -4.56 22.10 -0.77
N SER A 15 -4.60 23.42 -1.01
CA SER A 15 -4.63 24.44 0.06
C SER A 15 -5.84 24.25 0.99
N LEU A 16 -7.01 23.93 0.42
CA LEU A 16 -8.22 23.61 1.19
C LEU A 16 -8.01 22.38 2.08
N GLY A 17 -7.48 21.30 1.52
CA GLY A 17 -7.25 20.06 2.27
C GLY A 17 -6.20 20.21 3.38
N LEU A 18 -5.17 21.03 3.14
CA LEU A 18 -4.17 21.38 4.15
C LEU A 18 -4.78 22.22 5.27
N THR A 19 -5.61 23.21 4.93
CA THR A 19 -6.32 24.04 5.92
C THR A 19 -7.17 23.17 6.84
N ASP A 20 -7.92 22.21 6.29
CA ASP A 20 -8.74 21.29 7.07
C ASP A 20 -7.90 20.37 7.98
N LEU A 21 -6.78 19.84 7.46
CA LEU A 21 -5.84 19.02 8.24
C LEU A 21 -5.26 19.81 9.42
N PHE A 22 -4.75 21.02 9.18
CA PHE A 22 -4.11 21.84 10.20
C PHE A 22 -5.12 22.34 11.24
N ALA A 23 -6.32 22.74 10.82
CA ALA A 23 -7.42 23.06 11.73
C ALA A 23 -7.79 21.86 12.63
N TYR A 24 -7.79 20.65 12.06
CA TYR A 24 -8.00 19.43 12.83
C TYR A 24 -6.88 19.17 13.83
N SER A 25 -5.63 19.20 13.38
CA SER A 25 -4.42 19.03 14.19
C SER A 25 -4.38 19.98 15.39
N LEU A 26 -4.63 21.28 15.17
CA LEU A 26 -4.72 22.29 16.22
C LEU A 26 -5.83 21.98 17.24
N LYS A 27 -7.00 21.54 16.76
CA LYS A 27 -8.14 21.23 17.62
C LYS A 27 -7.89 20.02 18.52
N VAL A 28 -7.17 19.00 18.03
CA VAL A 28 -6.85 17.80 18.81
C VAL A 28 -5.54 17.91 19.59
N GLY A 29 -4.71 18.92 19.30
CA GLY A 29 -3.39 19.10 19.93
C GLY A 29 -2.39 18.02 19.55
N HIS A 30 -2.48 17.48 18.32
CA HIS A 30 -1.56 16.45 17.81
C HIS A 30 -0.76 17.02 16.63
N ALA A 31 0.56 16.85 16.65
CA ALA A 31 1.46 17.30 15.60
C ALA A 31 1.24 16.49 14.32
N VAL A 32 1.38 17.13 13.16
CA VAL A 32 1.37 16.45 11.86
C VAL A 32 2.76 15.86 11.63
N GLU A 33 2.91 14.54 11.70
CA GLU A 33 4.22 13.86 11.52
C GLU A 33 4.52 13.59 10.04
N LYS A 34 3.47 13.25 9.28
CA LYS A 34 3.59 12.93 7.86
C LYS A 34 2.36 13.43 7.11
N ILE A 35 2.56 14.01 5.94
CA ILE A 35 1.51 14.33 4.98
C ILE A 35 1.67 13.50 3.71
N LYS A 36 0.54 13.13 3.15
CA LYS A 36 0.40 12.52 1.83
C LYS A 36 -0.76 13.19 1.13
N ILE A 37 -0.48 13.80 -0.02
CA ILE A 37 -1.42 14.55 -0.83
C ILE A 37 -1.58 13.79 -2.12
N ILE A 38 -2.78 13.27 -2.37
CA ILE A 38 -3.13 12.60 -3.61
C ILE A 38 -3.94 13.58 -4.44
N TYR A 39 -3.28 14.27 -5.37
CA TYR A 39 -3.93 15.16 -6.30
C TYR A 39 -4.45 14.38 -7.50
N ASN A 40 -5.77 14.40 -7.69
CA ASN A 40 -6.45 13.68 -8.75
C ASN A 40 -6.82 14.65 -9.88
N LEU A 41 -6.04 14.59 -10.95
CA LEU A 41 -6.12 15.52 -12.08
C LEU A 41 -7.43 15.40 -12.84
N GLU A 42 -8.01 14.20 -12.92
CA GLU A 42 -9.27 13.99 -13.64
C GLU A 42 -10.48 14.60 -12.93
N LYS A 43 -10.46 14.59 -11.59
CA LYS A 43 -11.55 15.13 -10.78
C LYS A 43 -11.28 16.54 -10.27
N GLN A 44 -10.07 17.05 -10.48
CA GLN A 44 -9.58 18.30 -9.89
C GLN A 44 -9.83 18.37 -8.39
N ASN A 45 -9.60 17.23 -7.71
CA ASN A 45 -9.80 17.11 -6.27
C ASN A 45 -8.55 16.56 -5.57
N CYS A 46 -8.49 16.78 -4.26
CA CYS A 46 -7.38 16.37 -3.43
C CYS A 46 -7.87 15.45 -2.32
N LEU A 47 -7.09 14.41 -2.04
CA LEU A 47 -7.22 13.60 -0.84
C LEU A 47 -5.97 13.80 0.01
N VAL A 48 -6.16 14.30 1.22
CA VAL A 48 -5.11 14.50 2.22
C VAL A 48 -5.14 13.34 3.20
N ASP A 49 -4.04 12.60 3.24
CA ASP A 49 -3.80 11.44 4.09
C ASP A 49 -2.64 11.77 5.02
N SER A 50 -2.88 11.89 6.32
CA SER A 50 -1.86 12.38 7.25
C SER A 50 -1.78 11.52 8.50
N LYS A 51 -0.55 11.33 9.01
CA LYS A 51 -0.29 10.72 10.31
C LYS A 51 -0.08 11.84 11.33
N LEU A 52 -0.83 11.79 12.43
CA LEU A 52 -0.70 12.69 13.56
C LEU A 52 -0.11 11.95 14.77
N SER A 53 0.69 12.67 15.54
CA SER A 53 1.38 12.18 16.72
C SER A 53 1.39 13.23 17.82
N ASN A 54 1.31 12.80 19.06
CA ASN A 54 1.48 13.62 20.26
C ASN A 54 2.85 13.39 20.93
N ARG A 55 3.72 12.59 20.29
CA ARG A 55 5.08 12.29 20.73
C ARG A 55 6.13 13.20 20.12
N VAL A 56 5.73 14.02 19.15
CA VAL A 56 6.55 15.04 18.52
C VAL A 56 6.03 16.38 19.01
N GLU A 57 6.92 17.34 19.27
CA GLU A 57 6.50 18.70 19.59
C GLU A 57 5.59 19.21 18.46
N MET A 58 4.54 19.92 18.84
CA MET A 58 3.63 20.51 17.87
C MET A 58 4.44 21.41 16.96
N THR A 59 4.47 21.08 15.67
CA THR A 59 4.90 22.03 14.64
C THR A 59 4.16 23.33 14.88
N GLU A 60 4.86 24.46 14.95
CA GLU A 60 4.19 25.75 15.06
C GLU A 60 3.42 25.98 13.76
N ILE A 61 2.12 25.70 13.76
CA ILE A 61 1.23 25.93 12.62
C ILE A 61 0.96 27.44 12.55
N SER A 62 1.96 28.19 12.09
CA SER A 62 1.81 29.58 11.68
C SER A 62 1.23 29.65 10.27
N SER A 63 0.53 30.74 9.95
CA SER A 63 0.02 30.95 8.58
C SER A 63 1.14 30.94 7.54
N SER A 64 2.31 31.48 7.88
CA SER A 64 3.51 31.47 7.04
C SER A 64 4.01 30.06 6.73
N LEU A 65 4.02 29.15 7.72
CA LEU A 65 4.47 27.78 7.49
C LEU A 65 3.50 27.02 6.59
N MET A 66 2.19 27.21 6.79
CA MET A 66 1.17 26.59 5.94
C MET A 66 1.29 27.06 4.48
N GLU A 67 1.52 28.36 4.26
CA GLU A 67 1.74 28.92 2.92
C GLU A 67 3.02 28.36 2.27
N GLN A 68 4.11 28.20 3.03
CA GLN A 68 5.35 27.60 2.53
C GLN A 68 5.17 26.14 2.13
N VAL A 69 4.47 25.36 2.97
CA VAL A 69 4.13 23.97 2.70
C VAL A 69 3.30 23.86 1.43
N ASP A 70 2.22 24.64 1.33
CA ASP A 70 1.35 24.68 0.16
C ASP A 70 2.12 25.08 -1.11
N TYR A 71 2.93 26.13 -1.04
CA TYR A 71 3.76 26.57 -2.16
C TYR A 71 4.71 25.48 -2.65
N LEU A 72 5.46 24.83 -1.75
CA LEU A 72 6.41 23.78 -2.13
C LEU A 72 5.71 22.59 -2.80
N ILE A 73 4.58 22.15 -2.25
CA ILE A 73 3.79 21.04 -2.82
C ILE A 73 3.31 21.39 -4.22
N ASN A 74 2.74 22.59 -4.40
CA ASN A 74 2.23 23.02 -5.70
C ASN A 74 3.35 23.19 -6.72
N SER A 75 4.45 23.84 -6.34
CA SER A 75 5.62 24.01 -7.19
C SER A 75 6.17 22.66 -7.69
N LEU A 76 6.28 21.67 -6.80
CA LEU A 76 6.75 20.35 -7.19
C LEU A 76 5.74 19.66 -8.10
N ILE A 77 4.44 19.68 -7.77
CA ILE A 77 3.39 19.11 -8.60
C ILE A 77 3.40 19.72 -10.01
N ASP A 78 3.55 21.04 -10.13
CA ASP A 78 3.62 21.76 -11.39
C ASP A 78 4.82 21.31 -12.23
N SER A 79 6.00 21.14 -11.63
CA SER A 79 7.17 20.57 -12.33
C SER A 79 6.85 19.21 -12.94
N TYR A 80 6.20 18.30 -12.22
CA TYR A 80 5.84 16.98 -12.77
C TYR A 80 4.70 17.04 -13.80
N LEU A 81 3.82 18.03 -13.73
CA LEU A 81 2.81 18.30 -14.76
C LEU A 81 3.44 18.78 -16.08
N MET A 82 4.57 19.51 -16.02
CA MET A 82 5.32 19.89 -17.22
C MET A 82 5.96 18.69 -17.93
N VAL A 83 6.31 17.63 -17.19
CA VAL A 83 6.98 16.43 -17.75
C VAL A 83 6.02 15.50 -18.48
N TYR A 84 4.84 15.25 -17.89
CA TYR A 84 3.94 14.21 -18.35
C TYR A 84 2.67 14.79 -18.98
N ASN A 85 2.22 14.18 -20.08
CA ASN A 85 0.98 14.58 -20.74
C ASN A 85 -0.22 14.42 -19.79
N SER A 86 -0.93 15.53 -19.53
CA SER A 86 -2.09 15.62 -18.65
C SER A 86 -3.24 14.67 -19.01
N THR A 87 -3.32 14.22 -20.28
CA THR A 87 -4.35 13.24 -20.71
C THR A 87 -4.08 11.82 -20.21
N LEU A 88 -2.83 11.47 -19.90
CA LEU A 88 -2.42 10.13 -19.47
C LEU A 88 -2.12 10.07 -17.97
N LEU A 89 -1.56 11.18 -17.44
CA LEU A 89 -1.32 11.35 -16.02
C LEU A 89 -2.66 11.60 -15.31
N SER A 90 -3.07 10.67 -14.47
CA SER A 90 -4.36 10.80 -13.77
C SER A 90 -4.23 11.27 -12.33
N LYS A 91 -3.08 11.01 -11.69
CA LYS A 91 -2.83 11.42 -10.30
C LYS A 91 -1.36 11.71 -10.05
N ILE A 92 -1.08 12.69 -9.21
CA ILE A 92 0.23 12.87 -8.58
C ILE A 92 0.05 12.67 -7.07
N THR A 93 0.93 11.88 -6.46
CA THR A 93 0.98 11.75 -5.00
C THR A 93 2.25 12.39 -4.50
N PHE A 94 2.13 13.36 -3.59
CA PHE A 94 3.22 13.93 -2.82
C PHE A 94 3.18 13.33 -1.41
N GLU A 95 4.30 12.86 -0.89
CA GLU A 95 4.43 12.44 0.51
C GLU A 95 5.65 13.09 1.13
N ALA A 96 5.56 13.55 2.37
CA ALA A 96 6.71 14.05 3.13
C ALA A 96 6.45 13.96 4.64
N ASN A 97 7.53 13.86 5.41
CA ASN A 97 7.51 14.07 6.86
C ASN A 97 7.52 15.58 7.16
N LEU A 98 6.96 15.94 8.31
CA LEU A 98 7.05 17.30 8.85
C LEU A 98 7.80 17.30 10.18
N ASP A 99 8.62 18.31 10.38
CA ASP A 99 9.22 18.68 11.65
C ASP A 99 8.81 20.11 12.05
N GLU A 100 9.46 20.67 13.07
CA GLU A 100 9.22 22.04 13.57
C GLU A 100 9.41 23.13 12.49
N LEU A 101 10.22 22.86 11.47
CA LEU A 101 10.57 23.80 10.39
C LEU A 101 9.72 23.60 9.13
N GLY A 102 8.85 22.58 9.09
CA GLY A 102 7.97 22.29 7.97
C GLY A 102 8.31 20.98 7.27
N ILE A 103 8.29 20.98 5.93
CA ILE A 103 8.58 19.78 5.14
C ILE A 103 10.06 19.42 5.26
N VAL A 104 10.35 18.21 5.72
CA VAL A 104 11.71 17.64 5.66
C VAL A 104 12.01 17.26 4.22
N TYR A 105 12.85 18.04 3.54
CA TYR A 105 13.07 17.93 2.09
C TYR A 105 13.51 16.52 1.64
N ASP A 106 14.47 15.91 2.35
CA ASP A 106 14.99 14.57 2.04
C ASP A 106 14.03 13.43 2.42
N SER A 107 12.82 13.75 2.88
CA SER A 107 11.74 12.78 3.09
C SER A 107 10.70 12.78 1.97
N ILE A 108 10.83 13.70 1.00
CA ILE A 108 9.84 13.85 -0.07
C ILE A 108 9.84 12.62 -0.96
N VAL A 109 8.65 12.09 -1.24
CA VAL A 109 8.42 11.06 -2.23
C VAL A 109 7.30 11.50 -3.16
N ILE A 110 7.58 11.58 -4.45
CA ILE A 110 6.60 11.94 -5.47
C ILE A 110 6.32 10.74 -6.36
N SER A 111 5.04 10.43 -6.56
CA SER A 111 4.59 9.34 -7.43
C SER A 111 3.65 9.86 -8.52
N CYS A 112 4.06 9.72 -9.77
CA CYS A 112 3.29 10.12 -10.94
C CYS A 112 2.56 8.89 -11.51
N PHE A 113 1.23 8.85 -11.36
CA PHE A 113 0.40 7.71 -11.75
C PHE A 113 -0.24 7.93 -13.13
N MET A 114 0.14 7.09 -14.09
CA MET A 114 -0.30 7.17 -15.48
C MET A 114 -1.19 5.99 -15.85
N ARG A 115 -2.31 6.27 -16.52
CA ARG A 115 -3.18 5.25 -17.11
C ARG A 115 -2.63 4.84 -18.46
N THR A 116 -2.50 3.53 -18.67
CA THR A 116 -1.92 2.97 -19.91
C THR A 116 -2.96 2.27 -20.78
N ASN A 117 -4.22 2.22 -20.33
CA ASN A 117 -5.34 1.64 -21.05
C ASN A 117 -6.52 2.61 -20.99
N ILE A 118 -6.47 3.65 -21.81
CA ILE A 118 -7.57 4.59 -22.05
C ILE A 118 -8.15 4.24 -23.44
N PRO A 119 -9.33 3.58 -23.50
CA PRO A 119 -9.86 3.07 -24.77
C PRO A 119 -10.03 4.14 -25.86
N SER A 120 -10.38 5.36 -25.48
CA SER A 120 -10.63 6.47 -26.41
C SER A 120 -9.39 7.01 -27.12
N LEU A 121 -8.19 6.78 -26.56
CA LEU A 121 -6.95 7.33 -27.13
C LEU A 121 -6.32 6.41 -28.18
N HIS A 122 -6.76 5.14 -28.28
CA HIS A 122 -6.20 4.14 -29.20
C HIS A 122 -4.66 4.00 -29.15
N LEU A 123 -4.05 4.35 -28.02
CA LEU A 123 -2.60 4.28 -27.82
C LEU A 123 -2.17 2.90 -27.30
N ASN A 124 -1.03 2.43 -27.78
CA ASN A 124 -0.40 1.22 -27.28
C ASN A 124 0.19 1.46 -25.87
N SER A 125 -0.10 0.56 -24.92
CA SER A 125 0.40 0.66 -23.55
C SER A 125 1.94 0.70 -23.46
N TRP A 126 2.65 0.04 -24.38
CA TRP A 126 4.11 0.11 -24.46
C TRP A 126 4.61 1.50 -24.88
N ASP A 127 3.96 2.11 -25.86
CA ASP A 127 4.35 3.44 -26.35
C ASP A 127 4.14 4.50 -25.26
N ILE A 128 3.06 4.36 -24.47
CA ILE A 128 2.82 5.23 -23.31
C ILE A 128 3.95 5.08 -22.27
N LEU A 129 4.29 3.83 -21.90
CA LEU A 129 5.32 3.56 -20.89
C LEU A 129 6.71 4.01 -21.35
N SER A 130 7.10 3.67 -22.59
CA SER A 130 8.41 4.06 -23.13
C SER A 130 8.55 5.58 -23.24
N ARG A 131 7.52 6.28 -23.74
CA ARG A 131 7.51 7.75 -23.78
C ARG A 131 7.60 8.37 -22.39
N ALA A 132 6.88 7.84 -21.40
CA ALA A 132 6.97 8.36 -20.03
C ALA A 132 8.38 8.25 -19.45
N LEU A 133 9.08 7.13 -19.67
CA LEU A 133 10.46 6.94 -19.23
C LEU A 133 11.44 7.85 -19.98
N ILE A 134 11.26 8.06 -21.28
CA ILE A 134 12.06 9.00 -22.08
C ILE A 134 11.83 10.44 -21.61
N SER A 135 10.57 10.86 -21.44
CA SER A 135 10.22 12.18 -20.90
C SER A 135 10.83 12.42 -19.52
N THR A 136 10.87 11.37 -18.69
CA THR A 136 11.51 11.44 -17.36
C THR A 136 13.00 11.78 -17.50
N VAL A 137 13.76 11.04 -18.32
CA VAL A 137 15.19 11.32 -18.53
C VAL A 137 15.42 12.71 -19.13
N ASN A 138 14.56 13.13 -20.07
CA ASN A 138 14.66 14.47 -20.66
C ASN A 138 14.41 15.56 -19.59
N ALA A 139 13.45 15.36 -18.70
CA ALA A 139 13.19 16.28 -17.59
C ALA A 139 14.34 16.32 -16.58
N GLU A 140 14.98 15.18 -16.28
CA GLU A 140 16.21 15.14 -15.48
C GLU A 140 17.32 15.98 -16.15
N ARG A 141 17.53 15.80 -17.46
CA ARG A 141 18.55 16.53 -18.25
C ARG A 141 18.29 18.03 -18.33
N SER A 142 17.02 18.42 -18.42
CA SER A 142 16.57 19.81 -18.46
C SER A 142 16.37 20.41 -17.07
N GLU A 143 16.67 19.66 -16.00
CA GLU A 143 16.56 20.11 -14.60
C GLU A 143 15.15 20.59 -14.21
N ILE A 144 14.13 20.13 -14.93
CA ILE A 144 12.72 20.33 -14.56
C ILE A 144 12.40 19.52 -13.30
N ILE A 145 13.02 18.35 -13.17
CA ILE A 145 12.98 17.51 -11.98
C ILE A 145 14.37 17.43 -11.36
N GLU A 146 14.44 17.59 -10.05
CA GLU A 146 15.71 17.75 -9.31
C GLU A 146 16.36 16.43 -8.89
N ARG A 147 15.63 15.32 -8.97
CA ARG A 147 16.08 14.00 -8.54
C ARG A 147 15.79 12.94 -9.61
N PRO A 148 16.62 11.88 -9.70
CA PRO A 148 16.35 10.78 -10.61
C PRO A 148 15.09 10.01 -10.21
N ALA A 149 14.41 9.43 -11.20
CA ALA A 149 13.39 8.43 -10.90
C ALA A 149 14.04 7.21 -10.22
N THR A 150 13.48 6.79 -9.08
CA THR A 150 14.02 5.72 -8.23
C THR A 150 13.30 4.40 -8.42
N ASN A 151 12.00 4.43 -8.70
CA ASN A 151 11.17 3.24 -8.81
C ASN A 151 10.12 3.32 -9.92
N LEU A 152 9.83 2.17 -10.52
CA LEU A 152 8.71 1.97 -11.46
C LEU A 152 7.77 0.90 -10.92
N THR A 153 6.53 1.28 -10.64
CA THR A 153 5.46 0.32 -10.38
C THR A 153 4.65 0.07 -11.64
N ILE A 154 4.44 -1.18 -12.02
CA ILE A 154 3.52 -1.57 -13.09
C ILE A 154 2.39 -2.44 -12.54
N ASN A 155 1.16 -2.17 -12.97
CA ASN A 155 -0.02 -2.94 -12.60
C ASN A 155 -0.61 -3.65 -13.81
N LEU A 156 -0.55 -4.98 -13.78
CA LEU A 156 -1.01 -5.89 -14.83
C LEU A 156 -2.29 -6.57 -14.37
N LYS A 157 -3.40 -6.34 -15.09
CA LYS A 157 -4.71 -6.91 -14.72
C LYS A 157 -5.62 -7.08 -15.93
N ARG A 158 -6.24 -8.26 -16.01
CA ARG A 158 -7.16 -8.65 -17.10
C ARG A 158 -6.50 -8.46 -18.47
N LYS A 159 -5.36 -9.13 -18.71
CA LYS A 159 -4.59 -9.13 -19.97
C LYS A 159 -4.08 -7.74 -20.42
N LYS A 160 -3.97 -6.78 -19.51
CA LYS A 160 -3.59 -5.40 -19.86
C LYS A 160 -2.65 -4.81 -18.82
N LEU A 161 -1.69 -4.00 -19.28
CA LEU A 161 -1.05 -2.99 -18.45
C LEU A 161 -2.10 -1.91 -18.14
N ARG A 162 -2.54 -1.83 -16.89
CA ARG A 162 -3.63 -0.94 -16.48
C ARG A 162 -3.13 0.46 -16.18
N ASN A 163 -2.02 0.53 -15.47
CA ASN A 163 -1.38 1.77 -15.09
C ASN A 163 0.07 1.49 -14.72
N VAL A 164 0.82 2.58 -14.67
CA VAL A 164 2.20 2.63 -14.21
C VAL A 164 2.36 3.80 -13.25
N SER A 165 3.35 3.72 -12.36
CA SER A 165 3.74 4.82 -11.49
C SER A 165 5.24 4.98 -11.52
N ILE A 166 5.71 6.18 -11.88
CA ILE A 166 7.12 6.56 -11.76
C ILE A 166 7.24 7.29 -10.43
N ILE A 167 8.21 6.88 -9.63
CA ILE A 167 8.40 7.36 -8.26
C ILE A 167 9.78 8.00 -8.15
N PHE A 168 9.81 9.16 -7.49
CA PHE A 168 10.97 9.96 -7.18
C PHE A 168 11.08 10.02 -5.66
N ASP A 169 12.20 9.57 -5.12
CA ASP A 169 12.45 9.53 -3.68
C ASP A 169 13.63 10.45 -3.39
N TYR A 170 13.36 11.58 -2.74
CA TYR A 170 14.34 12.63 -2.46
C TYR A 170 15.32 12.23 -1.36
N SER A 171 15.03 11.14 -0.62
CA SER A 171 15.97 10.56 0.35
C SER A 171 17.17 9.88 -0.32
N LYS A 172 17.17 9.78 -1.65
CA LYS A 172 18.28 9.27 -2.44
C LYS A 172 19.08 10.44 -2.99
N ASP A 173 20.39 10.39 -2.77
CA ASP A 173 21.30 11.46 -3.15
C ASP A 173 21.30 11.70 -4.66
N GLN A 174 21.48 12.97 -5.06
CA GLN A 174 21.70 13.36 -6.45
C GLN A 174 22.96 12.72 -7.06
N ASP A 175 23.90 12.31 -6.20
CA ASP A 175 25.18 11.70 -6.58
C ASP A 175 25.05 10.22 -6.98
N ASP A 176 23.83 9.65 -6.96
CA ASP A 176 23.55 8.43 -7.71
C ASP A 176 23.95 8.70 -9.18
N GLN A 177 25.00 8.03 -9.67
CA GLN A 177 25.66 8.19 -10.99
C GLN A 177 24.74 8.09 -12.24
N VAL A 178 23.44 8.02 -12.02
CA VAL A 178 22.39 7.77 -13.01
C VAL A 178 21.46 8.97 -13.23
N PHE A 179 21.53 10.04 -12.43
CA PHE A 179 20.78 11.26 -12.72
C PHE A 179 21.18 11.80 -14.11
N LYS A 180 20.18 12.12 -14.96
CA LYS A 180 20.35 12.56 -16.36
C LYS A 180 20.81 11.45 -17.33
N SER A 181 21.09 10.25 -16.84
CA SER A 181 21.49 9.10 -17.65
C SER A 181 20.28 8.40 -18.27
N ALA A 182 20.44 7.97 -19.54
CA ALA A 182 19.39 7.26 -20.24
C ALA A 182 19.23 5.82 -19.74
N PHE A 183 18.03 5.26 -19.88
CA PHE A 183 17.82 3.82 -19.75
C PHE A 183 18.40 3.09 -20.97
N SER A 184 19.02 1.93 -20.74
CA SER A 184 19.60 1.13 -21.80
C SER A 184 18.53 0.50 -22.71
N GLN A 185 18.92 0.12 -23.93
CA GLN A 185 18.04 -0.67 -24.81
C GLN A 185 17.69 -2.03 -24.20
N GLY A 186 18.59 -2.63 -23.42
CA GLY A 186 18.33 -3.87 -22.69
C GLY A 186 17.21 -3.70 -21.67
N PHE A 187 17.23 -2.61 -20.90
CA PHE A 187 16.17 -2.24 -19.97
C PHE A 187 14.80 -2.15 -20.66
N PHE A 188 14.72 -1.38 -21.77
CA PHE A 188 13.47 -1.25 -22.52
C PHE A 188 13.01 -2.57 -23.11
N SER A 189 13.92 -3.38 -23.65
CA SER A 189 13.60 -4.68 -24.24
C SER A 189 12.98 -5.63 -23.22
N THR A 190 13.58 -5.77 -22.03
CA THR A 190 13.03 -6.61 -20.95
C THR A 190 11.65 -6.13 -20.52
N LEU A 191 11.48 -4.83 -20.31
CA LEU A 191 10.20 -4.26 -19.89
C LEU A 191 9.10 -4.47 -20.95
N ARG A 192 9.45 -4.34 -22.24
CA ARG A 192 8.54 -4.58 -23.36
C ARG A 192 8.07 -6.03 -23.40
N VAL A 193 9.00 -6.98 -23.21
CA VAL A 193 8.70 -8.42 -23.19
C VAL A 193 7.72 -8.73 -22.06
N ILE A 194 7.95 -8.21 -20.84
CA ILE A 194 7.02 -8.39 -19.71
C ILE A 194 5.60 -7.95 -20.06
N VAL A 195 5.45 -6.75 -20.63
CA VAL A 195 4.14 -6.18 -20.99
C VAL A 195 3.50 -7.02 -22.10
N ALA A 196 4.25 -7.34 -23.15
CA ALA A 196 3.74 -8.09 -24.30
C ALA A 196 3.30 -9.50 -23.90
N ASP A 197 4.12 -10.23 -23.16
CA ASP A 197 3.87 -11.62 -22.76
C ASP A 197 2.69 -11.71 -21.81
N TYR A 198 2.56 -10.77 -20.87
CA TYR A 198 1.37 -10.70 -20.02
C TYR A 198 0.10 -10.45 -20.86
N CYS A 199 0.15 -9.52 -21.82
CA CYS A 199 -1.04 -9.15 -22.60
C CYS A 199 -1.45 -10.23 -23.61
N LYS A 200 -0.48 -11.00 -24.14
CA LYS A 200 -0.70 -12.07 -25.12
C LYS A 200 -0.95 -13.44 -24.51
N PHE A 201 -0.91 -13.58 -23.18
CA PHE A 201 -1.05 -14.87 -22.52
C PHE A 201 -2.35 -15.59 -22.92
N GLN A 202 -2.20 -16.78 -23.52
CA GLN A 202 -3.30 -17.65 -23.94
C GLN A 202 -3.67 -18.57 -22.76
N GLY A 203 -4.80 -18.29 -22.13
CA GLY A 203 -5.27 -19.00 -20.94
C GLY A 203 -6.50 -18.34 -20.33
N THR A 204 -7.34 -19.13 -19.66
CA THR A 204 -8.59 -18.73 -18.99
C THR A 204 -8.37 -18.15 -17.59
N HIS A 205 -7.19 -18.36 -17.00
CA HIS A 205 -6.91 -18.08 -15.60
C HIS A 205 -5.64 -17.23 -15.44
N GLN A 206 -5.77 -15.91 -15.60
CA GLN A 206 -4.65 -14.99 -15.48
C GLN A 206 -4.67 -14.24 -14.14
N ALA A 207 -3.57 -14.33 -13.38
CA ALA A 207 -3.42 -13.55 -12.16
C ALA A 207 -3.33 -12.05 -12.46
N SER A 208 -3.81 -11.24 -11.51
CA SER A 208 -3.40 -9.83 -11.47
C SER A 208 -2.02 -9.75 -10.84
N MET A 209 -1.17 -8.86 -11.33
CA MET A 209 0.22 -8.74 -10.87
C MET A 209 0.55 -7.26 -10.67
N CYS A 210 1.33 -6.98 -9.64
CA CYS A 210 1.89 -5.66 -9.38
C CYS A 210 3.39 -5.85 -9.18
N PHE A 211 4.21 -5.18 -9.97
CA PHE A 211 5.66 -5.28 -9.88
C PHE A 211 6.28 -3.91 -9.67
N ASN A 212 7.26 -3.84 -8.78
CA ASN A 212 8.03 -2.64 -8.47
C ASN A 212 9.47 -2.88 -8.86
N PHE A 213 9.99 -2.08 -9.79
CA PHE A 213 11.34 -2.17 -10.32
C PHE A 213 12.21 -1.04 -9.82
N ASP A 214 13.50 -1.31 -9.70
CA ASP A 214 14.53 -0.32 -9.46
C ASP A 214 14.83 0.47 -10.74
N LEU A 215 14.60 1.78 -10.73
CA LEU A 215 14.97 2.67 -11.83
C LEU A 215 16.37 3.26 -11.67
N LEU A 216 17.00 3.13 -10.50
CA LEU A 216 18.42 3.49 -10.35
C LEU A 216 19.32 2.53 -11.14
N SER A 217 18.90 1.28 -11.34
CA SER A 217 19.56 0.34 -12.24
C SER A 217 19.19 0.60 -13.71
N ARG A 218 19.71 1.69 -14.32
CA ARG A 218 19.38 2.12 -15.70
C ARG A 218 19.78 1.12 -16.80
N GLU A 219 20.78 0.28 -16.53
CA GLU A 219 21.31 -0.71 -17.48
C GLU A 219 20.46 -1.97 -17.61
N GLN A 220 19.84 -2.42 -16.51
CA GLN A 220 19.10 -3.69 -16.47
C GLN A 220 17.91 -3.56 -15.53
N LEU A 221 16.75 -4.05 -15.97
CA LEU A 221 15.52 -4.03 -15.18
C LEU A 221 15.64 -4.98 -13.98
N LYS A 222 15.70 -4.44 -12.76
CA LYS A 222 15.77 -5.22 -11.52
C LYS A 222 14.47 -5.15 -10.74
N LEU A 223 13.90 -6.31 -10.43
CA LEU A 223 12.74 -6.40 -9.54
C LEU A 223 13.14 -6.06 -8.09
N LYS A 224 12.50 -5.05 -7.49
CA LYS A 224 12.55 -4.82 -6.04
C LYS A 224 11.56 -5.76 -5.35
N THR A 225 10.28 -5.64 -5.68
CA THR A 225 9.20 -6.45 -5.09
C THR A 225 8.10 -6.72 -6.10
N GLY A 226 7.34 -7.80 -5.89
CA GLY A 226 6.17 -8.13 -6.68
C GLY A 226 5.06 -8.72 -5.85
N ASN A 227 3.81 -8.55 -6.28
CA ASN A 227 2.66 -9.24 -5.73
C ASN A 227 1.86 -9.89 -6.84
N VAL A 228 1.51 -11.16 -6.64
CA VAL A 228 0.68 -11.95 -7.53
C VAL A 228 -0.63 -12.23 -6.81
N TYR A 229 -1.73 -11.93 -7.49
CA TYR A 229 -3.09 -12.11 -6.99
C TYR A 229 -3.79 -13.15 -7.87
N PRO A 230 -3.73 -14.43 -7.48
CA PRO A 230 -4.50 -15.46 -8.14
C PRO A 230 -5.99 -15.15 -8.11
N THR A 231 -6.68 -15.52 -9.18
CA THR A 231 -8.13 -15.28 -9.34
C THR A 231 -9.00 -16.41 -8.78
N LYS A 232 -8.40 -17.58 -8.54
CA LYS A 232 -9.08 -18.76 -8.03
C LYS A 232 -9.44 -18.54 -6.56
N LYS A 233 -10.75 -18.49 -6.27
CA LYS A 233 -11.26 -18.62 -4.91
C LYS A 233 -11.12 -20.08 -4.47
N LEU A 234 -10.70 -20.28 -3.24
CA LEU A 234 -10.49 -21.61 -2.66
C LEU A 234 -11.57 -21.90 -1.63
N SER A 235 -11.78 -23.20 -1.42
CA SER A 235 -12.64 -23.74 -0.38
C SER A 235 -11.90 -24.83 0.37
N THR A 236 -12.23 -25.00 1.65
CA THR A 236 -11.74 -26.13 2.43
C THR A 236 -12.81 -27.22 2.48
N TYR A 237 -12.40 -28.48 2.30
CA TYR A 237 -13.20 -29.66 2.58
C TYR A 237 -12.58 -30.37 3.79
N ASP A 238 -13.37 -30.58 4.85
CA ASP A 238 -12.89 -31.11 6.15
C ASP A 238 -11.65 -30.39 6.71
N GLY A 239 -11.56 -29.07 6.48
CA GLY A 239 -10.41 -28.26 6.93
C GLY A 239 -9.18 -28.32 6.03
N HIS A 240 -9.24 -29.05 4.90
CA HIS A 240 -8.12 -29.21 3.97
C HIS A 240 -8.36 -28.49 2.64
N PHE A 241 -7.30 -27.92 2.07
CA PHE A 241 -7.31 -27.42 0.69
C PHE A 241 -7.00 -28.55 -0.29
N SER A 242 -7.62 -28.52 -1.47
CA SER A 242 -7.38 -29.53 -2.49
C SER A 242 -6.13 -29.27 -3.32
N ALA A 243 -5.44 -30.34 -3.71
CA ALA A 243 -4.30 -30.29 -4.62
C ALA A 243 -4.66 -29.69 -5.98
N ASN A 244 -5.88 -29.96 -6.47
CA ASN A 244 -6.36 -29.41 -7.74
C ASN A 244 -6.46 -27.88 -7.69
N GLU A 245 -7.01 -27.33 -6.60
CA GLU A 245 -7.07 -25.87 -6.44
C GLU A 245 -5.68 -25.25 -6.27
N ALA A 246 -4.80 -25.91 -5.51
CA ALA A 246 -3.40 -25.50 -5.35
C ALA A 246 -2.64 -25.51 -6.69
N LYS A 247 -2.86 -26.51 -7.56
CA LYS A 247 -2.31 -26.57 -8.92
C LYS A 247 -2.66 -25.31 -9.71
N TYR A 248 -3.90 -24.82 -9.64
CA TYR A 248 -4.30 -23.59 -10.32
C TYR A 248 -3.58 -22.34 -9.78
N LEU A 249 -3.32 -22.29 -8.47
CA LEU A 249 -2.54 -21.20 -7.89
C LEU A 249 -1.09 -21.23 -8.36
N LEU A 250 -0.47 -22.42 -8.38
CA LEU A 250 0.90 -22.60 -8.88
C LEU A 250 1.04 -22.21 -10.35
N LEU A 251 0.07 -22.57 -11.20
CA LEU A 251 0.06 -22.16 -12.61
C LEU A 251 0.04 -20.63 -12.76
N GLN A 252 -0.79 -19.94 -11.96
CA GLN A 252 -0.89 -18.48 -11.97
C GLN A 252 0.36 -17.80 -11.37
N LEU A 253 0.98 -18.42 -10.37
CA LEU A 253 2.24 -17.95 -9.79
C LEU A 253 3.40 -18.12 -10.77
N ASN A 254 3.50 -19.27 -11.43
CA ASN A 254 4.50 -19.54 -12.46
C ASN A 254 4.40 -18.59 -13.64
N GLN A 255 3.18 -18.17 -14.02
CA GLN A 255 3.01 -17.13 -15.02
C GLN A 255 3.71 -15.83 -14.61
N ALA A 256 3.64 -15.42 -13.34
CA ALA A 256 4.34 -14.23 -12.87
C ALA A 256 5.87 -14.45 -12.85
N MET A 257 6.31 -15.61 -12.38
CA MET A 257 7.73 -15.93 -12.27
C MET A 257 8.41 -16.14 -13.63
N SER A 258 7.66 -16.53 -14.67
CA SER A 258 8.18 -16.60 -16.04
C SER A 258 8.38 -15.23 -16.67
N LEU A 259 7.59 -14.22 -16.27
CA LEU A 259 7.73 -12.86 -16.77
C LEU A 259 8.96 -12.16 -16.18
N ILE A 260 9.32 -12.48 -14.93
CA ILE A 260 10.40 -11.79 -14.24
C ILE A 260 11.50 -12.77 -13.86
N THR A 261 12.54 -12.77 -14.70
CA THR A 261 13.79 -13.48 -14.44
C THR A 261 14.44 -12.92 -13.16
N GLY A 262 15.06 -13.79 -12.37
CA GLY A 262 15.66 -13.40 -11.08
C GLY A 262 14.66 -12.99 -9.99
N SER A 263 13.47 -13.59 -9.91
CA SER A 263 12.53 -13.40 -8.81
C SER A 263 12.34 -14.69 -8.00
N LYS A 264 12.03 -14.56 -6.71
CA LYS A 264 11.65 -15.70 -5.85
C LYS A 264 10.41 -15.39 -5.02
N VAL A 265 9.64 -16.42 -4.71
CA VAL A 265 8.55 -16.34 -3.73
C VAL A 265 9.13 -16.06 -2.35
N SER A 266 8.54 -15.10 -1.65
CA SER A 266 8.99 -14.66 -0.32
C SER A 266 7.88 -14.69 0.73
N GLY A 267 6.62 -14.75 0.31
CA GLY A 267 5.51 -14.76 1.24
C GLY A 267 4.19 -15.15 0.61
N LEU A 268 3.26 -15.49 1.49
CA LEU A 268 1.89 -15.86 1.18
C LEU A 268 0.97 -15.18 2.17
N GLN A 269 -0.11 -14.59 1.67
CA GLN A 269 -1.24 -14.16 2.47
C GLN A 269 -2.46 -15.00 2.10
N VAL A 270 -3.11 -15.56 3.11
CA VAL A 270 -4.39 -16.26 3.00
C VAL A 270 -5.46 -15.38 3.64
N THR A 271 -6.47 -15.00 2.87
CA THR A 271 -7.58 -14.16 3.31
C THR A 271 -8.87 -14.97 3.28
N ARG A 272 -9.49 -15.19 4.43
CA ARG A 272 -10.82 -15.82 4.54
C ARG A 272 -11.88 -14.74 4.65
N HIS A 273 -12.87 -14.78 3.76
CA HIS A 273 -14.03 -13.89 3.81
C HIS A 273 -15.16 -14.49 4.67
N PRO A 274 -16.10 -13.67 5.18
CA PRO A 274 -17.24 -14.15 5.97
C PRO A 274 -18.09 -15.20 5.25
N ASN A 275 -18.16 -15.14 3.91
CA ASN A 275 -18.87 -16.12 3.08
C ASN A 275 -18.17 -17.51 2.99
N GLY A 276 -17.05 -17.71 3.70
CA GLY A 276 -16.33 -18.98 3.73
C GLY A 276 -15.26 -19.14 2.65
N GLY A 277 -15.24 -18.28 1.63
CA GLY A 277 -14.26 -18.35 0.56
C GLY A 277 -12.88 -17.82 0.98
N TYR A 278 -11.82 -18.48 0.50
CA TYR A 278 -10.45 -18.03 0.68
C TYR A 278 -9.89 -17.42 -0.60
N MET A 279 -9.07 -16.38 -0.42
CA MET A 279 -8.27 -15.74 -1.47
C MET A 279 -6.81 -15.72 -1.06
N THR A 280 -5.92 -15.76 -2.04
CA THR A 280 -4.47 -15.76 -1.80
C THR A 280 -3.78 -14.59 -2.49
N MET A 281 -2.66 -14.18 -1.91
CA MET A 281 -1.70 -13.27 -2.53
C MET A 281 -0.30 -13.83 -2.27
N PHE A 282 0.50 -13.95 -3.32
CA PHE A 282 1.91 -14.31 -3.21
C PHE A 282 2.78 -13.07 -3.35
N SER A 283 3.79 -12.95 -2.49
CA SER A 283 4.79 -11.89 -2.57
C SER A 283 6.08 -12.42 -3.19
N LEU A 284 6.65 -11.64 -4.10
CA LEU A 284 7.91 -11.90 -4.79
C LEU A 284 8.96 -10.86 -4.40
N VAL A 285 10.22 -11.25 -4.38
CA VAL A 285 11.39 -10.37 -4.22
C VAL A 285 12.43 -10.68 -5.28
N GLY A 286 13.26 -9.69 -5.63
CA GLY A 286 14.44 -9.92 -6.46
C GLY A 286 15.41 -10.89 -5.81
N ALA A 287 15.96 -11.82 -6.59
CA ALA A 287 17.01 -12.74 -6.14
C ALA A 287 18.35 -11.99 -6.03
N LYS A 288 19.08 -12.20 -4.94
CA LYS A 288 20.36 -11.51 -4.68
C LYS A 288 21.49 -11.98 -5.61
N ASN A 289 21.40 -13.21 -6.14
CA ASN A 289 22.41 -13.78 -7.03
C ASN A 289 21.80 -13.97 -8.43
N THR A 290 22.25 -13.14 -9.38
CA THR A 290 21.99 -13.30 -10.81
C THR A 290 22.92 -14.36 -11.40
N SER A 291 22.77 -15.62 -10.99
CA SER A 291 23.24 -16.72 -11.84
C SER A 291 22.15 -17.03 -12.86
N ALA A 292 22.52 -17.10 -14.13
CA ALA A 292 21.63 -17.18 -15.29
C ALA A 292 20.80 -18.49 -15.40
N SER A 293 20.69 -19.30 -14.34
CA SER A 293 20.10 -20.64 -14.37
C SER A 293 19.11 -20.94 -13.24
N LEU A 294 18.60 -19.93 -12.53
CA LEU A 294 17.51 -20.18 -11.59
C LEU A 294 16.22 -20.47 -12.37
N LYS A 295 15.86 -21.75 -12.44
CA LYS A 295 14.51 -22.19 -12.82
C LYS A 295 13.55 -21.64 -11.77
N ASN A 296 13.07 -20.42 -11.99
CA ASN A 296 12.21 -19.71 -11.03
C ASN A 296 10.82 -20.34 -10.96
N ALA A 297 10.34 -20.95 -12.05
CA ALA A 297 9.05 -21.62 -12.09
C ALA A 297 9.08 -22.93 -11.29
N ILE A 298 8.05 -23.15 -10.48
CA ILE A 298 7.85 -24.38 -9.71
C ILE A 298 7.32 -25.46 -10.66
N ASP A 299 7.94 -26.63 -10.73
CA ASP A 299 7.41 -27.71 -11.56
C ASP A 299 6.00 -28.09 -11.13
N ILE A 300 5.06 -28.17 -12.08
CA ILE A 300 3.66 -28.50 -11.80
C ILE A 300 3.51 -30.01 -11.77
N THR A 301 3.73 -30.60 -10.60
CA THR A 301 3.58 -32.03 -10.34
C THR A 301 2.47 -32.25 -9.31
N VAL A 302 2.07 -33.52 -9.12
CA VAL A 302 1.16 -33.90 -8.03
C VAL A 302 1.79 -33.52 -6.68
N GLU A 303 3.09 -33.77 -6.52
CA GLU A 303 3.85 -33.47 -5.31
C GLU A 303 3.87 -31.97 -4.98
N SER A 304 4.22 -31.10 -5.95
CA SER A 304 4.26 -29.65 -5.69
C SER A 304 2.87 -29.07 -5.41
N SER A 305 1.84 -29.62 -6.08
CA SER A 305 0.44 -29.25 -5.84
C SER A 305 -0.02 -29.66 -4.44
N ASN A 306 0.31 -30.87 -4.00
CA ASN A 306 0.07 -31.34 -2.63
C ASN A 306 0.86 -30.50 -1.62
N GLY A 307 2.12 -30.18 -1.93
CA GLY A 307 2.97 -29.34 -1.08
C GLY A 307 2.34 -27.97 -0.81
N LEU A 308 1.84 -27.28 -1.84
CA LEU A 308 1.16 -26.00 -1.65
C LEU A 308 -0.19 -26.16 -0.93
N ALA A 309 -0.96 -27.21 -1.23
CA ALA A 309 -2.22 -27.48 -0.51
C ALA A 309 -1.98 -27.70 1.00
N ASN A 310 -0.92 -28.42 1.34
CA ASN A 310 -0.49 -28.64 2.71
C ASN A 310 -0.03 -27.35 3.37
N VAL A 311 0.73 -26.49 2.67
CA VAL A 311 1.12 -25.16 3.18
C VAL A 311 -0.12 -24.32 3.50
N LEU A 312 -1.08 -24.23 2.58
CA LEU A 312 -2.32 -23.47 2.81
C LEU A 312 -3.10 -24.01 4.02
N THR A 313 -3.20 -25.33 4.10
CA THR A 313 -3.88 -26.03 5.20
C THR A 313 -3.18 -25.75 6.53
N GLN A 314 -1.86 -25.89 6.58
CA GLN A 314 -1.05 -25.62 7.76
C GLN A 314 -1.19 -24.16 8.21
N VAL A 315 -1.10 -23.20 7.29
CA VAL A 315 -1.27 -21.77 7.63
C VAL A 315 -2.63 -21.51 8.28
N VAL A 316 -3.71 -22.08 7.73
CA VAL A 316 -5.05 -21.90 8.29
C VAL A 316 -5.20 -22.63 9.62
N ASN A 317 -4.84 -23.91 9.70
CA ASN A 317 -5.03 -24.72 10.90
C ASN A 317 -4.15 -24.28 12.07
N THR A 318 -2.96 -23.74 11.80
CA THR A 318 -2.03 -23.27 12.85
C THR A 318 -2.41 -21.90 13.38
N TYR A 319 -2.79 -20.95 12.52
CA TYR A 319 -2.91 -19.55 12.93
C TYR A 319 -4.33 -18.99 12.96
N ALA A 320 -5.28 -19.61 12.25
CA ALA A 320 -6.62 -19.05 12.17
C ALA A 320 -7.42 -19.25 13.46
N LEU A 321 -8.40 -18.37 13.67
CA LEU A 321 -9.36 -18.43 14.77
C LEU A 321 -10.76 -18.69 14.21
N PRO A 322 -11.17 -19.96 14.03
CA PRO A 322 -12.44 -20.32 13.41
C PRO A 322 -13.68 -19.72 14.09
N GLU A 323 -13.60 -19.46 15.39
CA GLU A 323 -14.64 -18.84 16.20
C GLU A 323 -15.01 -17.44 15.68
N LEU A 324 -14.09 -16.76 15.00
CA LEU A 324 -14.28 -15.40 14.47
C LEU A 324 -14.71 -15.36 12.99
N TYR A 325 -14.89 -16.51 12.33
CA TYR A 325 -15.13 -16.58 10.88
C TYR A 325 -16.44 -15.98 10.37
N LYS A 326 -17.49 -15.92 11.21
CA LYS A 326 -18.84 -15.54 10.76
C LYS A 326 -18.98 -14.05 10.45
N GLN A 327 -18.27 -13.20 11.17
CA GLN A 327 -18.42 -11.74 11.08
C GLN A 327 -17.16 -11.05 10.58
N TRP A 328 -16.01 -11.71 10.65
CA TRP A 328 -14.72 -11.08 10.42
C TRP A 328 -14.02 -11.61 9.17
N ILE A 329 -13.36 -10.70 8.45
CA ILE A 329 -12.40 -11.02 7.41
C ILE A 329 -11.08 -11.35 8.09
N ASN A 330 -10.56 -12.55 7.85
CA ASN A 330 -9.34 -13.04 8.49
C ASN A 330 -8.20 -13.04 7.48
N LYS A 331 -7.08 -12.37 7.79
CA LYS A 331 -5.91 -12.23 6.91
C LYS A 331 -4.66 -12.73 7.62
N ILE A 332 -4.18 -13.89 7.22
CA ILE A 332 -2.95 -14.49 7.77
C ILE A 332 -1.85 -14.33 6.72
N SER A 333 -0.74 -13.72 7.12
CA SER A 333 0.45 -13.54 6.30
C SER A 333 1.60 -14.34 6.87
N VAL A 334 2.31 -15.06 6.00
CA VAL A 334 3.50 -15.83 6.32
C VAL A 334 4.63 -15.52 5.35
N THR A 335 5.86 -15.61 5.84
CA THR A 335 7.05 -15.67 4.99
C THR A 335 7.21 -17.10 4.50
N LEU A 336 7.51 -17.25 3.20
CA LEU A 336 7.78 -18.53 2.58
C LEU A 336 9.24 -18.59 2.14
N THR A 337 9.94 -19.66 2.51
CA THR A 337 11.28 -19.97 2.02
C THR A 337 11.28 -21.38 1.46
N LEU A 338 11.72 -21.57 0.22
CA LEU A 338 11.91 -22.90 -0.36
C LEU A 338 13.30 -23.40 0.03
N SER A 339 13.37 -24.52 0.75
CA SER A 339 14.61 -25.20 1.14
C SER A 339 14.48 -26.68 0.80
N GLU A 340 15.42 -27.23 0.04
CA GLU A 340 15.45 -28.67 -0.31
C GLU A 340 14.14 -29.20 -0.90
N GLY A 341 13.42 -28.37 -1.68
CA GLY A 341 12.13 -28.74 -2.28
C GLY A 341 10.90 -28.56 -1.37
N HIS A 342 11.09 -28.20 -0.11
CA HIS A 342 10.01 -27.99 0.85
C HIS A 342 9.81 -26.51 1.22
N TRP A 343 8.57 -26.12 1.48
CA TRP A 343 8.22 -24.78 1.92
C TRP A 343 8.36 -24.66 3.44
N LEU A 344 9.32 -23.86 3.87
CA LEU A 344 9.43 -23.39 5.24
C LEU A 344 8.50 -22.19 5.45
N ILE A 345 7.64 -22.29 6.46
CA ILE A 345 6.63 -21.30 6.79
C ILE A 345 7.04 -20.60 8.08
N ARG A 346 7.13 -19.27 8.06
CA ARG A 346 7.30 -18.46 9.26
C ARG A 346 6.16 -17.46 9.39
N PHE A 347 5.51 -17.44 10.55
CA PHE A 347 4.48 -16.45 10.85
C PHE A 347 5.01 -15.03 10.66
N LYS A 348 4.21 -14.18 10.01
CA LYS A 348 4.54 -12.76 9.82
C LYS A 348 3.51 -11.86 10.48
N LYS A 349 2.22 -12.07 10.19
CA LYS A 349 1.15 -11.20 10.70
C LYS A 349 -0.22 -11.88 10.62
N TYR A 350 -1.09 -11.60 11.59
CA TYR A 350 -2.51 -11.92 11.52
C TYR A 350 -3.35 -10.67 11.79
N ILE A 351 -4.18 -10.31 10.82
CA ILE A 351 -5.14 -9.20 10.91
C ILE A 351 -6.55 -9.76 10.79
N ILE A 352 -7.44 -9.30 11.66
CA ILE A 352 -8.88 -9.58 11.61
C ILE A 352 -9.61 -8.25 11.39
N GLU A 353 -10.46 -8.17 10.37
CA GLU A 353 -11.16 -6.93 9.99
C GLU A 353 -12.68 -7.11 10.03
N HIS A 354 -13.39 -6.14 10.59
CA HIS A 354 -14.85 -6.03 10.51
C HIS A 354 -15.23 -4.70 9.88
N ARG A 355 -16.10 -4.76 8.88
CA ARG A 355 -16.61 -3.57 8.16
C ARG A 355 -18.08 -3.41 8.46
N PHE A 356 -18.50 -2.19 8.79
CA PHE A 356 -19.89 -1.86 9.06
C PHE A 356 -20.52 -1.26 7.80
N ASP A 357 -21.35 -2.04 7.13
CA ASP A 357 -22.01 -1.60 5.90
C ASP A 357 -23.13 -0.61 6.22
N ASN A 358 -22.92 0.69 5.93
CA ASN A 358 -23.88 1.81 5.98
C ASN A 358 -24.72 1.99 7.27
N GLN A 359 -24.50 1.20 8.31
CA GLN A 359 -25.18 1.32 9.58
C GLN A 359 -24.63 2.49 10.40
N LYS A 360 -25.51 3.18 11.12
CA LYS A 360 -25.14 4.18 12.12
C LYS A 360 -24.67 3.46 13.39
N VAL A 361 -23.42 3.01 13.38
CA VAL A 361 -22.80 2.33 14.52
C VAL A 361 -22.05 3.35 15.36
N SER A 362 -22.38 3.43 16.65
CA SER A 362 -21.69 4.31 17.61
C SER A 362 -20.28 3.80 17.90
N LEU A 363 -19.39 4.73 18.28
CA LEU A 363 -18.03 4.39 18.70
C LEU A 363 -18.01 3.46 19.93
N SER A 364 -18.99 3.59 20.83
CA SER A 364 -19.13 2.73 22.02
C SER A 364 -19.25 1.24 21.69
N SER A 365 -19.83 0.89 20.54
CA SER A 365 -19.95 -0.50 20.08
C SER A 365 -18.60 -1.16 19.78
N ALA A 366 -17.56 -0.38 19.45
CA ALA A 366 -16.22 -0.91 19.21
C ALA A 366 -15.64 -1.60 20.45
N LYS A 367 -15.85 -0.99 21.64
CA LYS A 367 -15.39 -1.55 22.92
C LYS A 367 -16.02 -2.91 23.20
N MET A 368 -17.32 -3.04 22.97
CA MET A 368 -18.03 -4.32 23.15
C MET A 368 -17.52 -5.40 22.19
N LEU A 369 -17.34 -5.07 20.90
CA LEU A 369 -16.87 -6.03 19.91
C LEU A 369 -15.45 -6.53 20.19
N LEU A 370 -14.55 -5.63 20.60
CA LEU A 370 -13.18 -5.99 20.98
C LEU A 370 -13.15 -6.84 22.24
N ARG A 371 -13.98 -6.52 23.24
CA ARG A 371 -14.12 -7.34 24.45
C ARG A 371 -14.63 -8.75 24.12
N ASN A 372 -15.71 -8.84 23.35
CA ASN A 372 -16.28 -10.12 22.94
C ASN A 372 -15.27 -10.94 22.12
N MET A 373 -14.51 -10.30 21.24
CA MET A 373 -13.42 -10.96 20.52
C MET A 373 -12.37 -11.51 21.48
N GLN A 374 -11.88 -10.70 22.42
CA GLN A 374 -10.86 -11.12 23.39
C GLN A 374 -11.35 -12.27 24.27
N GLU A 375 -12.61 -12.24 24.71
CA GLU A 375 -13.24 -13.34 25.45
C GLU A 375 -13.35 -14.62 24.60
N THR A 376 -13.64 -14.49 23.29
CA THR A 376 -13.76 -15.63 22.37
C THR A 376 -12.43 -16.31 22.09
N ILE A 377 -11.34 -15.54 22.01
CA ILE A 377 -9.99 -16.06 21.66
C ILE A 377 -9.13 -16.35 22.89
N ASN A 378 -9.71 -16.18 24.08
CA ASN A 378 -9.01 -16.35 25.34
C ASN A 378 -8.31 -17.72 25.36
N ASP A 379 -7.11 -17.78 25.92
CA ASP A 379 -6.28 -18.99 26.00
C ASP A 379 -5.68 -19.52 24.68
N ARG A 380 -5.94 -18.87 23.53
CA ARG A 380 -5.26 -19.19 22.24
C ARG A 380 -4.43 -18.06 21.67
N ALA A 381 -4.91 -16.84 21.80
CA ALA A 381 -4.26 -15.67 21.26
C ALA A 381 -4.59 -14.42 22.07
N LYS A 382 -3.85 -13.35 21.82
CA LYS A 382 -4.14 -12.03 22.38
C LYS A 382 -4.23 -10.98 21.30
N ILE A 383 -5.09 -9.99 21.53
CA ILE A 383 -5.07 -8.78 20.73
C ILE A 383 -3.77 -8.03 21.09
N SER A 384 -2.93 -7.74 20.10
CA SER A 384 -1.69 -6.96 20.30
C SER A 384 -1.89 -5.48 20.01
N GLY A 385 -2.92 -5.15 19.23
CA GLY A 385 -3.34 -3.81 18.92
C GLY A 385 -4.53 -3.82 17.98
N PHE A 386 -5.19 -2.68 17.82
CA PHE A 386 -6.34 -2.55 16.94
C PHE A 386 -6.44 -1.14 16.38
N THR A 387 -7.07 -1.00 15.23
CA THR A 387 -7.36 0.28 14.60
C THR A 387 -8.87 0.46 14.55
N VAL A 388 -9.35 1.57 15.14
CA VAL A 388 -10.75 1.99 15.04
C VAL A 388 -10.86 3.04 13.95
N ILE A 389 -11.75 2.81 13.00
CA ILE A 389 -11.90 3.67 11.82
C ILE A 389 -13.28 4.32 11.84
N THR A 390 -13.33 5.64 11.81
CA THR A 390 -14.57 6.42 11.87
C THR A 390 -14.72 7.33 10.66
N ALA A 391 -15.96 7.63 10.25
CA ALA A 391 -16.26 8.69 9.30
C ALA A 391 -17.56 9.38 9.71
N HIS A 392 -17.58 10.72 9.75
CA HIS A 392 -18.70 11.51 10.27
C HIS A 392 -19.15 11.05 11.67
N ASN A 393 -18.19 10.79 12.58
CA ASN A 393 -18.43 10.23 13.92
C ASN A 393 -19.08 8.84 14.01
N LEU A 394 -19.22 8.15 12.89
CA LEU A 394 -19.76 6.79 12.86
C LEU A 394 -18.63 5.78 12.69
N LEU A 395 -18.70 4.69 13.43
CA LEU A 395 -17.79 3.56 13.28
C LEU A 395 -17.99 2.91 11.91
N LYS A 396 -16.92 2.79 11.14
CA LYS A 396 -16.93 2.22 9.78
C LYS A 396 -16.17 0.91 9.66
N GLU A 397 -15.07 0.77 10.39
CA GLU A 397 -14.28 -0.44 10.37
C GLU A 397 -13.50 -0.61 11.68
N ILE A 398 -13.28 -1.85 12.09
CA ILE A 398 -12.32 -2.23 13.13
C ILE A 398 -11.33 -3.20 12.49
N GLN A 399 -10.04 -2.94 12.65
CA GLN A 399 -8.98 -3.90 12.34
C GLN A 399 -8.28 -4.31 13.63
N VAL A 400 -8.02 -5.60 13.81
CA VAL A 400 -7.40 -6.14 15.02
C VAL A 400 -6.17 -6.93 14.63
N ASN A 401 -5.04 -6.62 15.26
CA ASN A 401 -3.81 -7.40 15.14
C ASN A 401 -3.82 -8.48 16.22
N ILE A 402 -3.63 -9.72 15.80
CA ILE A 402 -3.59 -10.89 16.69
C ILE A 402 -2.14 -11.34 16.84
N ALA A 403 -1.72 -11.60 18.07
CA ALA A 403 -0.44 -12.18 18.40
C ALA A 403 -0.60 -13.48 19.19
N GLU A 404 0.41 -14.34 19.12
CA GLU A 404 0.52 -15.52 19.96
C GLU A 404 0.69 -15.12 21.44
N LEU A 405 0.23 -15.97 22.35
CA LEU A 405 0.23 -15.71 23.80
C LEU A 405 1.62 -15.34 24.34
N GLN A 406 2.67 -15.97 23.81
CA GLN A 406 4.06 -15.81 24.25
C GLN A 406 4.82 -14.61 23.65
N SER A 407 4.14 -13.73 22.89
CA SER A 407 4.81 -12.54 22.34
C SER A 407 5.19 -11.54 23.44
N SER A 408 6.48 -11.15 23.48
CA SER A 408 7.04 -10.18 24.41
C SER A 408 6.43 -8.80 24.23
N HIS A 409 6.19 -8.10 25.34
CA HIS A 409 5.70 -6.73 25.37
C HIS A 409 6.87 -5.75 25.14
N GLU A 410 6.71 -4.78 24.25
CA GLU A 410 7.59 -3.61 24.21
C GLU A 410 7.21 -2.69 25.37
N LEU A 411 8.19 -2.33 26.22
CA LEU A 411 8.03 -1.36 27.30
C LEU A 411 7.85 0.04 26.70
N GLU A 412 6.60 0.48 26.51
CA GLU A 412 6.28 1.88 26.20
C GLU A 412 5.27 2.43 27.21
N GLN A 413 5.45 3.69 27.61
CA GLN A 413 4.55 4.36 28.54
C GLN A 413 3.14 4.53 27.90
N PRO A 414 2.07 4.16 28.63
CA PRO A 414 0.72 4.24 28.11
C PRO A 414 0.24 5.70 28.02
N MET A 415 -0.30 6.07 26.86
CA MET A 415 -1.02 7.33 26.71
C MET A 415 -2.49 7.16 27.11
N VAL A 416 -2.93 7.92 28.10
CA VAL A 416 -4.35 7.99 28.51
C VAL A 416 -5.13 8.77 27.46
N ILE A 417 -6.24 8.20 26.96
CA ILE A 417 -7.18 8.94 26.12
C ILE A 417 -8.58 8.98 26.68
N ASN A 418 -9.12 10.18 26.62
CA ASN A 418 -10.50 10.51 26.88
C ASN A 418 -11.32 10.30 25.59
N LEU A 419 -12.16 9.27 25.56
CA LEU A 419 -13.07 8.98 24.44
C LEU A 419 -14.32 9.88 24.42
N ASN A 420 -14.44 10.88 25.31
CA ASN A 420 -15.62 11.77 25.40
C ASN A 420 -15.58 12.96 24.42
N THR A 421 -14.66 12.96 23.48
CA THR A 421 -14.51 14.01 22.49
C THR A 421 -15.52 13.80 21.36
N ASN A 422 -16.54 14.64 21.32
CA ASN A 422 -17.46 14.73 20.19
C ASN A 422 -16.71 15.30 18.97
N TYR A 423 -16.17 14.41 18.13
CA TYR A 423 -15.29 14.76 17.03
C TYR A 423 -16.04 15.18 15.76
N PHE A 424 -16.72 16.32 15.74
CA PHE A 424 -17.25 16.83 14.46
C PHE A 424 -16.10 17.11 13.47
N ASN A 425 -15.89 16.17 12.54
CA ASN A 425 -15.01 16.25 11.40
C ASN A 425 -15.65 15.49 10.23
N ASN A 426 -15.56 16.05 9.02
CA ASN A 426 -16.04 15.46 7.78
C ASN A 426 -15.07 14.39 7.22
N GLY A 427 -13.82 14.37 7.70
CA GLY A 427 -12.81 13.38 7.33
C GLY A 427 -13.05 11.99 7.92
N LYS A 428 -12.34 11.00 7.35
CA LYS A 428 -12.23 9.64 7.89
C LYS A 428 -11.02 9.58 8.83
N LEU A 429 -11.22 9.10 10.05
CA LEU A 429 -10.18 9.03 11.08
C LEU A 429 -9.81 7.57 11.38
N TYR A 430 -8.55 7.35 11.69
CA TYR A 430 -7.97 6.06 12.01
C TYR A 430 -7.24 6.18 13.34
N PHE A 431 -7.80 5.59 14.39
CA PHE A 431 -7.23 5.58 15.72
C PHE A 431 -6.51 4.25 15.95
N ASN A 432 -5.17 4.26 16.01
CA ASN A 432 -4.37 3.06 16.16
C ASN A 432 -3.98 2.85 17.61
N PHE A 433 -4.49 1.78 18.21
CA PHE A 433 -4.22 1.37 19.58
C PHE A 433 -3.25 0.20 19.61
N VAL A 434 -2.37 0.19 20.60
CA VAL A 434 -1.44 -0.91 20.85
C VAL A 434 -1.51 -1.31 22.32
N ASN A 435 -1.21 -2.57 22.60
CA ASN A 435 -1.26 -3.11 23.94
C ASN A 435 0.00 -2.73 24.74
N SER A 436 -0.17 -2.46 26.03
CA SER A 436 0.88 -2.23 27.05
C SER A 436 0.54 -2.98 28.33
N ASP A 437 1.46 -2.99 29.29
CA ASP A 437 1.23 -3.62 30.60
C ASP A 437 0.03 -3.03 31.36
N GLN A 438 -0.36 -1.78 31.07
CA GLN A 438 -1.50 -1.10 31.69
C GLN A 438 -2.76 -1.11 30.80
N GLY A 439 -2.75 -1.88 29.71
CA GLY A 439 -3.84 -1.98 28.74
C GLY A 439 -3.54 -1.27 27.42
N TYR A 440 -4.58 -0.95 26.65
CA TYR A 440 -4.41 -0.33 25.33
C TYR A 440 -4.28 1.18 25.41
N TYR A 441 -3.32 1.72 24.68
CA TYR A 441 -3.16 3.16 24.48
C TYR A 441 -3.13 3.50 22.98
N LEU A 442 -3.48 4.73 22.62
CA LEU A 442 -3.37 5.19 21.22
C LEU A 442 -1.90 5.47 20.91
N LYS A 443 -1.38 4.75 19.93
CA LYS A 443 -0.03 4.94 19.41
C LYS A 443 0.04 6.05 18.37
N SER A 444 -0.99 6.15 17.53
CA SER A 444 -1.03 7.16 16.48
C SER A 444 -2.44 7.37 15.97
N GLU A 445 -2.62 8.54 15.38
CA GLU A 445 -3.82 8.89 14.66
C GLU A 445 -3.49 9.07 13.17
N ARG A 446 -4.45 8.74 12.31
CA ARG A 446 -4.35 9.06 10.89
C ARG A 446 -5.63 9.74 10.41
N TYR A 447 -5.47 10.91 9.80
CA TYR A 447 -6.52 11.71 9.19
C TYR A 447 -6.59 11.44 7.70
N LEU A 448 -7.80 11.31 7.16
CA LEU A 448 -8.05 11.17 5.73
C LEU A 448 -9.20 12.08 5.30
N GLY A 449 -8.86 13.24 4.74
CA GLY A 449 -9.79 14.30 4.32
C GLY A 449 -9.88 14.45 2.80
N TRP A 450 -11.03 14.89 2.32
CA TRP A 450 -11.27 15.18 0.90
C TRP A 450 -11.58 16.66 0.74
N SER A 451 -10.98 17.28 -0.27
CA SER A 451 -11.25 18.66 -0.65
C SER A 451 -11.53 18.75 -2.15
N GLU A 452 -12.59 19.48 -2.49
CA GLU A 452 -13.09 19.73 -3.84
C GLU A 452 -13.31 21.24 -3.98
N ILE A 453 -13.20 21.78 -5.21
CA ILE A 453 -13.44 23.20 -5.53
C ILE A 453 -14.95 23.44 -5.71
#